data_AF-A0A3B3R270-F1
#
_entry.id   AF-A0A3B3R270-F1
#
_cell.length_a   1.000
_cell.length_b   1.000
_cell.length_c   1.000
_cell.angle_alpha   90.00
_cell.angle_beta   90.00
_cell.angle_gamma   90.00
#
_symmetry.space_group_name_H-M   'P 1'
#
loop_
_entity.id
_entity.type
_entity.pdbx_description
1 polymer ?
#
loop_
_entity_poly.entity_id
_entity_poly.type
_entity_poly.pdbx_seq_one_letter_code
_entity_poly.pdbx_strand_id
1 'polypeptide(L)'
;MAHSCCVDARPGAESSGLWSLFPVTVSVSRSPHSTLAQFFMFLYCKFLWRTLKFVTRKVTGRCEMQRICYNNKPGARRTLKIESSLKFSKSGLLQSAVNVHADSVEKTIDVIMALKKINPDTNPQLAISLQASLYQIVGYRSLVVEVEKLRREPYDCENPDHEEMLLKLWRTLRPESPLSGRISKQWCDIGFQGSDPKTDFRGMGLLGLQTLLYFAEHDKASALQVLHDSLQPRHRSASKDEASQMSKAEWERKKSDKAIGYSFAIVGINITELAYSLLVSGALKTHLYNVAPEMPNLVHFQQTFCYLMQEFHRFWIEEDPCDIMEFNRVRERFHKRVQRQLRNPDMALCPHFPASHLHLVNL
;
A
#
# COMPACT_ATOMS: atom_id res chain seq x y z
N MET A 1 -42.86 9.71 -6.30
CA MET A 1 -42.16 11.00 -6.13
C MET A 1 -40.74 10.68 -5.73
N ALA A 2 -39.83 10.79 -6.70
CA ALA A 2 -38.40 10.56 -6.55
C ALA A 2 -37.75 11.79 -5.92
N HIS A 3 -36.71 11.58 -5.09
CA HIS A 3 -35.47 12.37 -5.01
C HIS A 3 -34.67 11.91 -3.77
N SER A 4 -33.47 11.35 -3.96
CA SER A 4 -32.23 12.01 -3.51
C SER A 4 -30.98 11.13 -3.74
N CYS A 5 -30.11 11.70 -4.57
CA CYS A 5 -28.64 11.62 -4.65
C CYS A 5 -27.89 10.26 -4.61
N CYS A 6 -27.66 9.73 -5.81
CA CYS A 6 -26.38 9.10 -6.17
C CYS A 6 -25.25 10.14 -6.07
N VAL A 7 -24.17 9.78 -5.37
CA VAL A 7 -22.90 10.51 -5.40
C VAL A 7 -21.99 9.83 -6.41
N ASP A 8 -21.84 10.45 -7.57
CA ASP A 8 -20.86 10.06 -8.59
C ASP A 8 -19.44 10.23 -8.05
N ALA A 9 -18.74 9.11 -7.92
CA ALA A 9 -17.30 9.09 -7.71
C ALA A 9 -16.59 9.56 -8.97
N ARG A 10 -16.12 10.82 -8.99
CA ARG A 10 -15.19 11.30 -10.02
C ARG A 10 -13.83 10.59 -9.86
N PRO A 11 -13.19 10.13 -10.94
CA PRO A 11 -11.79 9.74 -10.87
C PRO A 11 -10.94 11.00 -10.62
N GLY A 12 -10.19 10.99 -9.52
CA GLY A 12 -9.20 12.01 -9.23
C GLY A 12 -8.18 12.07 -10.37
N ALA A 13 -7.92 13.29 -10.86
CA ALA A 13 -6.94 13.56 -11.89
C ALA A 13 -5.56 12.98 -11.48
N GLU A 14 -5.10 11.98 -12.23
CA GLU A 14 -3.71 11.55 -12.21
C GLU A 14 -2.82 12.77 -12.49
N SER A 15 -2.06 13.21 -11.49
CA SER A 15 -0.99 14.18 -11.71
C SER A 15 0.04 13.53 -12.64
N SER A 16 0.01 13.94 -13.91
CA SER A 16 0.92 13.54 -14.97
C SER A 16 2.37 13.41 -14.50
N GLY A 17 2.96 12.22 -14.67
CA GLY A 17 4.35 11.86 -14.33
C GLY A 17 5.46 12.58 -15.11
N LEU A 18 5.23 13.81 -15.56
CA LEU A 18 6.23 14.70 -16.18
C LEU A 18 6.82 15.72 -15.21
N TRP A 19 6.22 15.91 -14.02
CA TRP A 19 6.61 16.97 -13.07
C TRP A 19 7.68 16.58 -12.05
N SER A 20 8.20 15.35 -12.05
CA SER A 20 9.23 14.91 -11.10
C SER A 20 10.67 15.30 -11.46
N LEU A 21 10.88 16.25 -12.40
CA LEU A 21 12.21 16.64 -12.90
C LEU A 21 12.56 18.14 -12.74
N PHE A 22 11.70 18.98 -12.14
CA PHE A 22 12.01 20.39 -11.89
C PHE A 22 11.53 20.83 -10.49
N PRO A 23 12.44 21.26 -9.57
CA PRO A 23 12.05 21.81 -8.29
C PRO A 23 11.77 23.31 -8.44
N VAL A 24 10.56 23.68 -8.80
CA VAL A 24 10.07 25.06 -8.62
C VAL A 24 8.65 25.00 -8.08
N THR A 25 8.51 25.14 -6.76
CA THR A 25 7.22 25.39 -6.11
C THR A 25 6.85 26.84 -6.31
N VAL A 26 5.99 27.13 -7.30
CA VAL A 26 5.28 28.41 -7.38
C VAL A 26 3.89 28.19 -6.81
N SER A 27 3.59 28.88 -5.71
CA SER A 27 2.25 28.97 -5.13
C SER A 27 1.35 29.77 -6.07
N VAL A 28 0.38 29.12 -6.72
CA VAL A 28 -0.54 29.79 -7.66
C VAL A 28 -1.95 29.88 -7.09
N SER A 29 -2.38 31.13 -6.88
CA SER A 29 -3.77 31.55 -6.68
C SER A 29 -4.66 31.13 -7.86
N ARG A 30 -5.86 30.59 -7.56
CA ARG A 30 -6.82 30.10 -8.58
C ARG A 30 -7.44 31.27 -9.35
N SER A 31 -6.91 31.52 -10.55
CA SER A 31 -7.58 32.31 -11.61
C SER A 31 -7.83 31.44 -12.85
N PRO A 32 -8.95 31.63 -13.58
CA PRO A 32 -9.29 30.84 -14.77
C PRO A 32 -8.27 31.01 -15.91
N HIS A 33 -7.53 32.12 -15.97
CA HIS A 33 -6.43 32.31 -16.93
C HIS A 33 -5.25 31.34 -16.71
N SER A 34 -5.12 30.77 -15.51
CA SER A 34 -4.06 29.79 -15.20
C SER A 34 -4.26 28.45 -15.91
N THR A 35 -5.50 28.05 -16.20
CA THR A 35 -5.80 26.73 -16.78
C THR A 35 -5.47 26.66 -18.27
N LEU A 36 -5.73 27.73 -19.02
CA LEU A 36 -5.37 27.82 -20.45
C LEU A 36 -3.84 27.89 -20.63
N ALA A 37 -3.17 28.66 -19.78
CA ALA A 37 -1.71 28.73 -19.75
C ALA A 37 -1.09 27.38 -19.38
N GLN A 38 -1.65 26.67 -18.39
CA GLN A 38 -1.23 25.30 -18.05
C GLN A 38 -1.43 24.32 -19.20
N PHE A 39 -2.53 24.45 -19.96
CA PHE A 39 -2.80 23.62 -21.13
C PHE A 39 -1.78 23.86 -22.26
N PHE A 40 -1.52 25.11 -22.62
CA PHE A 40 -0.51 25.45 -23.63
C PHE A 40 0.90 25.06 -23.18
N MET A 41 1.24 25.28 -21.91
CA MET A 41 2.50 24.80 -21.33
C MET A 41 2.62 23.27 -21.40
N PHE A 42 1.55 22.54 -21.12
CA PHE A 42 1.52 21.09 -21.26
C PHE A 42 1.73 20.65 -22.72
N LEU A 43 1.07 21.29 -23.69
CA LEU A 43 1.27 21.02 -25.11
C LEU A 43 2.70 21.32 -25.55
N TYR A 44 3.26 22.44 -25.10
CA TYR A 44 4.65 22.84 -25.36
C TYR A 44 5.64 21.82 -24.78
N CYS A 45 5.50 21.45 -23.51
CA CYS A 45 6.33 20.43 -22.87
C CYS A 45 6.22 19.08 -23.59
N LYS A 46 5.01 18.68 -24.02
CA LYS A 46 4.82 17.47 -24.83
C LYS A 46 5.54 17.54 -26.18
N PHE A 47 5.48 18.68 -26.87
CA PHE A 47 6.18 18.87 -28.15
C PHE A 47 7.70 18.86 -27.95
N LEU A 48 8.20 19.64 -27.00
CA LEU A 48 9.62 19.69 -26.65
C LEU A 48 10.16 18.31 -26.28
N TRP A 49 9.44 17.55 -25.45
CA TRP A 49 9.81 16.18 -25.10
C TRP A 49 9.87 15.25 -26.32
N ARG A 50 8.95 15.40 -27.28
CA ARG A 50 8.96 14.61 -28.53
C ARG A 50 10.18 14.93 -29.39
N THR A 51 10.48 16.21 -29.56
CA THR A 51 11.65 16.67 -30.33
C THR A 51 12.94 16.20 -29.65
N LEU A 52 13.05 16.37 -28.34
CA LEU A 52 14.18 15.87 -27.55
C LEU A 52 14.34 14.36 -27.75
N LYS A 53 13.28 13.57 -27.59
CA LYS A 53 13.30 12.11 -27.76
C LYS A 53 13.76 11.68 -29.16
N PHE A 54 13.35 12.40 -30.20
CA PHE A 54 13.80 12.16 -31.57
C PHE A 54 15.30 12.46 -31.71
N VAL A 55 15.75 13.62 -31.22
CA VAL A 55 17.16 14.02 -31.22
C VAL A 55 18.00 13.00 -30.44
N THR A 56 17.60 12.62 -29.23
CA THR A 56 18.34 11.63 -28.43
C THR A 56 18.43 10.29 -29.14
N ARG A 57 17.39 9.86 -29.87
CA ARG A 57 17.44 8.62 -30.66
C ARG A 57 18.45 8.75 -31.82
N LYS A 58 18.49 9.89 -32.50
CA LYS A 58 19.44 10.14 -33.59
C LYS A 58 20.88 10.19 -33.08
N VAL A 59 21.12 10.80 -31.92
CA VAL A 59 22.46 10.91 -31.31
C VAL A 59 22.94 9.59 -30.71
N THR A 60 22.09 8.89 -29.94
CA THR A 60 22.51 7.70 -29.19
C THR A 60 22.31 6.38 -29.95
N GLY A 61 21.54 6.39 -31.05
CA GLY A 61 21.06 5.19 -31.72
C GLY A 61 20.05 4.35 -30.93
N ARG A 62 19.84 4.66 -29.63
CA ARG A 62 19.00 3.87 -28.72
C ARG A 62 17.56 4.37 -28.71
N CYS A 63 16.60 3.46 -28.57
CA CYS A 63 15.22 3.81 -28.27
C CYS A 63 15.06 4.18 -26.78
N GLU A 64 13.88 4.71 -26.41
CA GLU A 64 13.60 5.12 -25.03
C GLU A 64 13.68 3.95 -24.04
N MET A 65 13.12 2.79 -24.39
CA MET A 65 13.14 1.59 -23.55
C MET A 65 14.58 1.12 -23.27
N GLN A 66 15.45 1.13 -24.29
CA GLN A 66 16.88 0.88 -24.10
C GLN A 66 17.47 1.84 -23.08
N ARG A 67 17.26 3.16 -23.25
CA ARG A 67 17.80 4.15 -22.31
C ARG A 67 17.27 3.97 -20.89
N ILE A 68 16.00 3.59 -20.73
CA ILE A 68 15.42 3.33 -19.40
C ILE A 68 16.11 2.11 -18.76
N CYS A 69 16.21 0.99 -19.47
CA CYS A 69 16.82 -0.21 -18.91
C CYS A 69 18.33 -0.05 -18.61
N TYR A 70 19.07 0.70 -19.44
CA TYR A 70 20.51 0.91 -19.20
C TYR A 70 20.80 1.89 -18.05
N ASN A 71 19.98 2.93 -17.88
CA ASN A 71 20.27 4.02 -16.95
C ASN A 71 19.58 3.87 -15.58
N ASN A 72 18.82 2.81 -15.37
CA ASN A 72 18.09 2.59 -14.12
C ASN A 72 18.30 1.16 -13.65
N LYS A 73 18.68 1.01 -12.38
CA LYS A 73 18.79 -0.30 -11.71
C LYS A 73 17.44 -1.02 -11.66
N PRO A 74 17.43 -2.36 -11.47
CA PRO A 74 16.21 -3.08 -11.10
C PRO A 74 15.46 -2.43 -9.95
N GLY A 75 14.12 -2.41 -10.05
CA GLY A 75 13.25 -1.75 -9.09
C GLY A 75 12.24 -0.80 -9.71
N ALA A 76 11.50 -0.12 -8.84
CA ALA A 76 10.39 0.75 -9.19
C ALA A 76 10.77 1.87 -10.16
N ARG A 77 11.94 2.49 -9.99
CA ARG A 77 12.38 3.58 -10.88
C ARG A 77 12.39 3.15 -12.35
N ARG A 78 12.88 1.94 -12.64
CA ARG A 78 12.92 1.38 -13.99
C ARG A 78 11.51 0.99 -14.44
N THR A 79 10.80 0.23 -13.62
CA THR A 79 9.50 -0.34 -13.98
C THR A 79 8.43 0.72 -14.20
N LEU A 80 8.36 1.76 -13.36
CA LEU A 80 7.43 2.88 -13.54
C LEU A 80 7.70 3.65 -14.84
N LYS A 81 8.98 3.81 -15.22
CA LYS A 81 9.37 4.46 -16.49
C LYS A 81 9.01 3.57 -17.69
N ILE A 82 9.21 2.26 -17.60
CA ILE A 82 8.80 1.30 -18.64
C ILE A 82 7.28 1.30 -18.78
N GLU A 83 6.54 1.21 -17.68
CA GLU A 83 5.06 1.25 -17.68
C GLU A 83 4.55 2.53 -18.36
N SER A 84 5.12 3.69 -18.01
CA SER A 84 4.79 4.97 -18.64
C SER A 84 5.14 5.01 -20.13
N SER A 85 6.32 4.48 -20.51
CA SER A 85 6.75 4.40 -21.91
C SER A 85 5.81 3.56 -22.77
N LEU A 86 5.31 2.45 -22.22
CA LEU A 86 4.34 1.56 -22.86
C LEU A 86 2.95 2.23 -22.98
N LYS A 87 2.39 2.71 -21.85
CA LYS A 87 1.06 3.35 -21.80
C LYS A 87 0.93 4.56 -22.72
N PHE A 88 1.95 5.40 -22.79
CA PHE A 88 1.93 6.61 -23.62
C PHE A 88 2.59 6.42 -25.00
N SER A 89 2.84 5.18 -25.40
CA SER A 89 3.33 4.87 -26.75
C SER A 89 2.32 5.28 -27.82
N LYS A 90 2.79 5.56 -29.04
CA LYS A 90 1.92 5.75 -30.22
C LYS A 90 1.45 4.44 -30.85
N SER A 91 2.11 3.33 -30.51
CA SER A 91 1.78 2.00 -31.06
C SER A 91 0.79 1.32 -30.13
N GLY A 92 -0.37 0.93 -30.67
CA GLY A 92 -1.39 0.18 -29.94
C GLY A 92 -0.86 -1.13 -29.34
N LEU A 93 0.02 -1.85 -30.07
CA LEU A 93 0.69 -3.07 -29.59
C LEU A 93 1.52 -2.84 -28.31
N LEU A 94 2.19 -1.68 -28.21
CA LEU A 94 2.96 -1.34 -27.03
C LEU A 94 2.08 -0.87 -25.87
N GLN A 95 0.95 -0.23 -26.18
CA GLN A 95 -0.04 0.14 -25.16
C GLN A 95 -0.72 -1.11 -24.58
N SER A 96 -1.02 -2.11 -25.40
CA SER A 96 -1.64 -3.36 -24.93
C SER A 96 -0.68 -4.22 -24.11
N ALA A 97 0.64 -4.03 -24.24
CA ALA A 97 1.63 -4.81 -23.53
C ALA A 97 1.49 -4.76 -22.00
N VAL A 98 1.07 -3.62 -21.42
CA VAL A 98 0.85 -3.54 -19.96
C VAL A 98 -0.36 -4.34 -19.49
N ASN A 99 -1.19 -4.82 -20.43
CA ASN A 99 -2.42 -5.54 -20.15
C ASN A 99 -2.36 -7.04 -20.50
N VAL A 100 -1.18 -7.58 -20.83
CA VAL A 100 -1.05 -8.99 -21.22
C VAL A 100 -1.20 -9.93 -20.02
N HIS A 101 -1.54 -11.19 -20.27
CA HIS A 101 -1.49 -12.24 -19.24
C HIS A 101 -0.02 -12.60 -18.91
N ALA A 102 0.24 -13.12 -17.71
CA ALA A 102 1.58 -13.51 -17.27
C ALA A 102 2.25 -14.47 -18.27
N ASP A 103 1.55 -15.52 -18.71
CA ASP A 103 2.06 -16.52 -19.66
C ASP A 103 2.39 -15.95 -21.05
N SER A 104 1.88 -14.75 -21.37
CA SER A 104 2.14 -14.08 -22.65
C SER A 104 3.27 -13.06 -22.57
N VAL A 105 3.90 -12.87 -21.41
CA VAL A 105 4.95 -11.86 -21.21
C VAL A 105 6.14 -12.11 -22.13
N GLU A 106 6.65 -13.35 -22.21
CA GLU A 106 7.84 -13.67 -23.03
C GLU A 106 7.58 -13.37 -24.51
N LYS A 107 6.48 -13.89 -25.05
CA LYS A 107 6.03 -13.61 -26.43
C LYS A 107 5.84 -12.12 -26.67
N THR A 108 5.36 -11.37 -25.68
CA THR A 108 5.20 -9.92 -25.77
C THR A 108 6.54 -9.21 -25.85
N ILE A 109 7.56 -9.68 -25.12
CA ILE A 109 8.92 -9.16 -25.23
C ILE A 109 9.46 -9.35 -26.65
N ASP A 110 9.30 -10.52 -27.25
CA ASP A 110 9.73 -10.78 -28.63
C ASP A 110 9.09 -9.81 -29.63
N VAL A 111 7.77 -9.59 -29.49
CA VAL A 111 7.04 -8.61 -30.31
C VAL A 111 7.56 -7.19 -30.10
N ILE A 112 7.85 -6.79 -28.86
CA ILE A 112 8.41 -5.46 -28.55
C ILE A 112 9.79 -5.31 -29.20
N MET A 113 10.66 -6.32 -29.06
CA MET A 113 12.02 -6.31 -29.61
C MET A 113 12.00 -6.20 -31.14
N ALA A 114 11.15 -6.99 -31.80
CA ALA A 114 10.95 -6.95 -33.25
C ALA A 114 10.41 -5.58 -33.71
N LEU A 115 9.34 -5.07 -33.07
CA LEU A 115 8.73 -3.79 -33.42
C LEU A 115 9.71 -2.62 -33.26
N LYS A 116 10.57 -2.68 -32.23
CA LYS A 116 11.59 -1.66 -31.97
C LYS A 116 12.86 -1.86 -32.79
N LYS A 117 12.97 -2.95 -33.56
CA LYS A 117 14.14 -3.35 -34.34
C LYS A 117 15.39 -3.43 -33.45
N ILE A 118 15.25 -4.06 -32.29
CA ILE A 118 16.36 -4.22 -31.34
C ILE A 118 17.03 -5.56 -31.62
N ASN A 119 18.34 -5.52 -31.87
CA ASN A 119 19.14 -6.73 -32.04
C ASN A 119 19.44 -7.34 -30.65
N PRO A 120 19.06 -8.60 -30.38
CA PRO A 120 19.26 -9.25 -29.08
C PRO A 120 20.74 -9.46 -28.73
N ASP A 121 21.56 -9.84 -29.70
CA ASP A 121 22.99 -10.16 -29.51
C ASP A 121 23.78 -8.95 -28.99
N THR A 122 23.40 -7.75 -29.46
CA THR A 122 24.00 -6.48 -29.03
C THR A 122 23.35 -5.90 -27.77
N ASN A 123 22.20 -6.44 -27.34
CA ASN A 123 21.43 -5.95 -26.19
C ASN A 123 20.87 -7.09 -25.31
N PRO A 124 21.67 -8.09 -24.89
CA PRO A 124 21.14 -9.31 -24.26
C PRO A 124 20.41 -9.02 -22.94
N GLN A 125 20.90 -8.05 -22.17
CA GLN A 125 20.30 -7.65 -20.89
C GLN A 125 18.99 -6.86 -21.02
N LEU A 126 18.69 -6.36 -22.23
CA LEU A 126 17.49 -5.56 -22.44
C LEU A 126 16.23 -6.40 -22.35
N ALA A 127 16.20 -7.57 -23.00
CA ALA A 127 15.07 -8.47 -22.97
C ALA A 127 14.75 -8.89 -21.52
N ILE A 128 15.76 -9.28 -20.76
CA ILE A 128 15.66 -9.64 -19.34
C ILE A 128 15.10 -8.47 -18.51
N SER A 129 15.65 -7.26 -18.69
CA SER A 129 15.21 -6.07 -17.95
C SER A 129 13.77 -5.67 -18.28
N LEU A 130 13.36 -5.80 -19.56
CA LEU A 130 11.99 -5.53 -19.98
C LEU A 130 11.04 -6.60 -19.46
N GLN A 131 11.42 -7.88 -19.53
CA GLN A 131 10.66 -9.00 -19.03
C GLN A 131 10.37 -8.86 -17.54
N ALA A 132 11.40 -8.61 -16.72
CA ALA A 132 11.24 -8.35 -15.28
C ALA A 132 10.30 -7.16 -15.02
N SER A 133 10.48 -6.05 -15.75
CA SER A 133 9.58 -4.89 -15.62
C SER A 133 8.14 -5.24 -16.00
N LEU A 134 7.93 -6.08 -17.02
CA LEU A 134 6.59 -6.45 -17.49
C LEU A 134 5.91 -7.43 -16.53
N TYR A 135 6.63 -8.41 -15.98
CA TYR A 135 6.10 -9.28 -14.93
C TYR A 135 5.69 -8.49 -13.69
N GLN A 136 6.47 -7.48 -13.30
CA GLN A 136 6.09 -6.59 -12.20
C GLN A 136 4.79 -5.82 -12.48
N ILE A 137 4.65 -5.24 -13.68
CA ILE A 137 3.44 -4.51 -14.09
C ILE A 137 2.21 -5.43 -14.12
N VAL A 138 2.36 -6.61 -14.73
CA VAL A 138 1.29 -7.61 -14.85
C VAL A 138 0.89 -8.15 -13.47
N GLY A 139 1.88 -8.51 -12.64
CA GLY A 139 1.67 -9.00 -11.28
C GLY A 139 0.96 -7.99 -10.40
N TYR A 140 1.35 -6.71 -10.45
CA TYR A 140 0.65 -5.66 -9.72
C TYR A 140 -0.82 -5.56 -10.09
N ARG A 141 -1.16 -5.67 -11.37
CA ARG A 141 -2.55 -5.65 -11.82
C ARG A 141 -3.31 -6.89 -11.35
N SER A 142 -2.71 -8.07 -11.48
CA SER A 142 -3.32 -9.31 -10.98
C SER A 142 -3.56 -9.24 -9.47
N LEU A 143 -2.60 -8.70 -8.72
CA LEU A 143 -2.71 -8.46 -7.28
C LEU A 143 -3.87 -7.51 -6.93
N VAL A 144 -4.05 -6.41 -7.66
CA VAL A 144 -5.19 -5.50 -7.45
C VAL A 144 -6.52 -6.24 -7.60
N VAL A 145 -6.64 -7.11 -8.61
CA VAL A 145 -7.85 -7.91 -8.84
C VAL A 145 -8.08 -8.93 -7.73
N GLU A 146 -7.03 -9.65 -7.33
CA GLU A 146 -7.08 -10.66 -6.28
C GLU A 146 -7.46 -10.05 -4.91
N VAL A 147 -6.81 -8.95 -4.53
CA VAL A 147 -7.11 -8.22 -3.29
C VAL A 147 -8.52 -7.67 -3.31
N GLU A 148 -8.99 -7.12 -4.43
CA GLU A 148 -10.37 -6.63 -4.55
C GLU A 148 -11.40 -7.77 -4.46
N LYS A 149 -11.10 -8.94 -5.00
CA LYS A 149 -11.94 -10.14 -4.85
C LYS A 149 -12.11 -10.50 -3.37
N LEU A 150 -11.00 -10.64 -2.64
CA LEU A 150 -11.00 -10.97 -1.21
C LEU A 150 -11.67 -9.89 -0.35
N ARG A 151 -11.50 -8.61 -0.70
CA ARG A 151 -12.13 -7.49 0.00
C ARG A 151 -13.65 -7.52 -0.13
N ARG A 152 -14.16 -7.94 -1.30
CA ARG A 152 -15.60 -8.02 -1.59
C ARG A 152 -16.25 -9.31 -1.09
N GLU A 153 -15.46 -10.35 -0.87
CA GLU A 153 -15.94 -11.62 -0.35
C GLU A 153 -16.38 -11.46 1.12
N PRO A 154 -17.68 -11.55 1.42
CA PRO A 154 -18.15 -11.43 2.80
C PRO A 154 -17.69 -12.63 3.62
N TYR A 155 -17.39 -12.39 4.89
CA TYR A 155 -17.23 -13.48 5.84
C TYR A 155 -18.55 -14.25 5.99
N ASP A 156 -18.45 -15.57 5.90
CA ASP A 156 -19.58 -16.49 5.98
C ASP A 156 -19.34 -17.51 7.10
N CYS A 157 -20.26 -17.54 8.07
CA CYS A 157 -20.18 -18.44 9.23
C CYS A 157 -20.61 -19.88 8.90
N GLU A 158 -21.29 -20.08 7.76
CA GLU A 158 -21.64 -21.42 7.28
C GLU A 158 -20.53 -22.03 6.42
N ASN A 159 -19.51 -21.25 6.06
CA ASN A 159 -18.35 -21.73 5.32
C ASN A 159 -17.28 -22.25 6.30
N PRO A 160 -16.94 -23.56 6.27
CA PRO A 160 -16.00 -24.15 7.20
C PRO A 160 -14.58 -23.58 7.09
N ASP A 161 -14.14 -23.16 5.90
CA ASP A 161 -12.81 -22.57 5.71
C ASP A 161 -12.72 -21.18 6.36
N HIS A 162 -13.81 -20.41 6.28
CA HIS A 162 -13.91 -19.09 6.91
C HIS A 162 -13.92 -19.20 8.44
N GLU A 163 -14.72 -20.11 8.98
CA GLU A 163 -14.75 -20.40 10.41
C GLU A 163 -13.39 -20.90 10.92
N GLU A 164 -12.75 -21.83 10.21
CA GLU A 164 -11.42 -22.32 10.59
C GLU A 164 -10.38 -21.20 10.61
N MET A 165 -10.36 -20.29 9.63
CA MET A 165 -9.47 -19.13 9.64
C MET A 165 -9.70 -18.24 10.88
N LEU A 166 -10.96 -17.97 11.25
CA LEU A 166 -11.27 -17.13 12.40
C LEU A 166 -10.90 -17.82 13.73
N LEU A 167 -11.20 -19.11 13.87
CA LEU A 167 -10.83 -19.89 15.05
C LEU A 167 -9.31 -20.07 15.17
N LYS A 168 -8.62 -20.19 14.04
CA LYS A 168 -7.15 -20.21 13.99
C LYS A 168 -6.56 -18.88 14.44
N LEU A 169 -7.11 -17.75 14.01
CA LEU A 169 -6.69 -16.42 14.48
C LEU A 169 -6.76 -16.34 16.02
N TRP A 170 -7.86 -16.80 16.61
CA TRP A 170 -8.00 -16.86 18.06
C TRP A 170 -6.93 -17.73 18.71
N ARG A 171 -6.80 -18.99 18.28
CA ARG A 171 -5.81 -19.94 18.83
C ARG A 171 -4.38 -19.40 18.75
N THR A 172 -4.06 -18.65 17.70
CA THR A 172 -2.74 -18.05 17.52
C THR A 172 -2.48 -16.89 18.49
N LEU A 173 -3.47 -16.04 18.74
CA LEU A 173 -3.35 -14.84 19.61
C LEU A 173 -3.65 -15.10 21.09
N ARG A 174 -4.41 -16.15 21.41
CA ARG A 174 -4.86 -16.54 22.75
C ARG A 174 -4.78 -18.07 22.95
N PRO A 175 -3.57 -18.68 22.85
CA PRO A 175 -3.41 -20.12 23.00
C PRO A 175 -3.85 -20.64 24.37
N GLU A 176 -3.69 -19.83 25.42
CA GLU A 176 -3.98 -20.21 26.81
C GLU A 176 -5.46 -20.09 27.19
N SER A 177 -6.30 -19.49 26.34
CA SER A 177 -7.72 -19.26 26.65
C SER A 177 -8.59 -19.73 25.48
N PRO A 178 -9.03 -21.00 25.48
CA PRO A 178 -9.93 -21.51 24.45
C PRO A 178 -11.25 -20.72 24.40
N LEU A 179 -11.84 -20.60 23.21
CA LEU A 179 -13.17 -20.03 23.06
C LEU A 179 -14.21 -20.95 23.70
N SER A 180 -15.09 -20.37 24.52
CA SER A 180 -16.29 -21.01 25.05
C SER A 180 -17.33 -21.29 23.97
N GLY A 181 -17.30 -20.52 22.88
CA GLY A 181 -18.15 -20.70 21.72
C GLY A 181 -17.84 -19.66 20.64
N ARG A 182 -18.34 -19.93 19.43
CA ARG A 182 -18.16 -19.04 18.27
C ARG A 182 -18.74 -17.65 18.52
N ILE A 183 -19.86 -17.53 19.21
CA ILE A 183 -20.42 -16.25 19.65
C ILE A 183 -20.14 -16.11 21.15
N SER A 184 -19.22 -15.22 21.52
CA SER A 184 -18.85 -15.00 22.92
C SER A 184 -18.21 -13.63 23.11
N LYS A 185 -18.25 -13.08 24.33
CA LYS A 185 -17.59 -11.80 24.64
C LYS A 185 -16.06 -11.87 24.58
N GLN A 186 -15.47 -13.06 24.51
CA GLN A 186 -14.02 -13.25 24.45
C GLN A 186 -13.41 -12.58 23.21
N TRP A 187 -14.14 -12.43 22.11
CA TRP A 187 -13.66 -11.71 20.92
C TRP A 187 -13.22 -10.27 21.19
N CYS A 188 -13.80 -9.62 22.21
CA CYS A 188 -13.34 -8.30 22.68
C CYS A 188 -11.88 -8.33 23.17
N ASP A 189 -11.39 -9.46 23.68
CA ASP A 189 -10.05 -9.60 24.25
C ASP A 189 -8.94 -9.51 23.20
N ILE A 190 -9.27 -9.70 21.92
CA ILE A 190 -8.37 -9.45 20.79
C ILE A 190 -8.82 -8.24 19.95
N GLY A 191 -9.74 -7.44 20.48
CA GLY A 191 -10.14 -6.16 19.94
C GLY A 191 -11.13 -6.23 18.78
N PHE A 192 -11.99 -7.26 18.70
CA PHE A 192 -13.20 -7.21 17.87
C PHE A 192 -14.33 -6.45 18.57
N GLN A 193 -15.34 -6.02 17.81
CA GLN A 193 -16.50 -5.33 18.35
C GLN A 193 -17.58 -6.34 18.77
N GLY A 194 -17.91 -6.35 20.05
CA GLY A 194 -19.01 -7.19 20.55
C GLY A 194 -18.65 -8.68 20.58
N SER A 195 -19.66 -9.54 20.47
CA SER A 195 -19.51 -10.99 20.67
C SER A 195 -19.39 -11.81 19.38
N ASP A 196 -19.50 -11.17 18.22
CA ASP A 196 -19.38 -11.85 16.92
C ASP A 196 -18.57 -10.99 15.94
N PRO A 197 -17.34 -11.40 15.58
CA PRO A 197 -16.48 -10.73 14.60
C PRO A 197 -17.10 -10.54 13.22
N LYS A 198 -18.16 -11.28 12.85
CA LYS A 198 -18.80 -11.22 11.52
C LYS A 198 -19.12 -9.78 11.09
N THR A 199 -19.58 -8.94 12.01
CA THR A 199 -19.95 -7.56 11.68
C THR A 199 -18.76 -6.64 11.44
N ASP A 200 -17.57 -6.99 11.92
CA ASP A 200 -16.37 -6.15 11.79
C ASP A 200 -15.74 -6.26 10.40
N PHE A 201 -15.92 -7.40 9.73
CA PHE A 201 -15.40 -7.64 8.39
C PHE A 201 -16.20 -6.97 7.27
N ARG A 202 -17.30 -6.25 7.54
CA ARG A 202 -18.18 -5.68 6.50
C ARG A 202 -17.45 -4.82 5.46
N GLY A 203 -16.46 -4.03 5.87
CA GLY A 203 -15.73 -3.13 4.97
C GLY A 203 -14.67 -3.83 4.13
N MET A 204 -13.91 -4.74 4.74
CA MET A 204 -12.73 -5.39 4.16
C MET A 204 -12.92 -6.87 3.84
N GLY A 205 -14.12 -7.42 4.03
CA GLY A 205 -14.46 -8.81 3.74
C GLY A 205 -13.47 -9.80 4.35
N LEU A 206 -13.24 -10.87 3.61
CA LEU A 206 -12.29 -11.93 3.94
C LEU A 206 -10.84 -11.44 3.96
N LEU A 207 -10.51 -10.41 3.17
CA LEU A 207 -9.18 -9.79 3.18
C LEU A 207 -8.79 -9.32 4.59
N GLY A 208 -9.73 -8.70 5.32
CA GLY A 208 -9.49 -8.25 6.71
C GLY A 208 -9.07 -9.41 7.62
N LEU A 209 -9.82 -10.53 7.59
CA LEU A 209 -9.50 -11.73 8.36
C LEU A 209 -8.16 -12.34 7.92
N GLN A 210 -7.94 -12.50 6.61
CA GLN A 210 -6.71 -13.11 6.09
C GLN A 210 -5.47 -12.30 6.45
N THR A 211 -5.51 -10.96 6.38
CA THR A 211 -4.36 -10.14 6.77
C THR A 211 -4.06 -10.21 8.27
N LEU A 212 -5.10 -10.20 9.12
CA LEU A 212 -4.94 -10.37 10.57
C LEU A 212 -4.32 -11.73 10.92
N LEU A 213 -4.85 -12.80 10.31
CA LEU A 213 -4.34 -14.16 10.51
C LEU A 213 -2.90 -14.27 10.01
N TYR A 214 -2.60 -13.74 8.82
CA TYR A 214 -1.24 -13.74 8.28
C TYR A 214 -0.25 -13.08 9.24
N PHE A 215 -0.59 -11.91 9.80
CA PHE A 215 0.27 -11.22 10.77
C PHE A 215 0.46 -12.04 12.06
N ALA A 216 -0.62 -12.63 12.58
CA ALA A 216 -0.56 -13.48 13.76
C ALA A 216 0.31 -14.73 13.56
N GLU A 217 0.33 -15.31 12.35
CA GLU A 217 1.08 -16.53 12.05
C GLU A 217 2.54 -16.26 11.66
N HIS A 218 2.80 -15.26 10.82
CA HIS A 218 4.12 -15.03 10.21
C HIS A 218 5.00 -14.07 11.02
N ASP A 219 4.40 -13.21 11.83
CA ASP A 219 5.10 -12.30 12.74
C ASP A 219 4.47 -12.34 14.13
N LYS A 220 4.34 -13.57 14.64
CA LYS A 220 3.64 -13.87 15.90
C LYS A 220 4.14 -13.06 17.08
N ALA A 221 5.46 -12.87 17.19
CA ALA A 221 6.06 -12.11 18.28
C ALA A 221 5.59 -10.64 18.25
N SER A 222 5.65 -9.99 17.09
CA SER A 222 5.18 -8.62 16.93
C SER A 222 3.66 -8.54 17.10
N ALA A 223 2.90 -9.48 16.55
CA ALA A 223 1.44 -9.50 16.71
C ALA A 223 1.01 -9.60 18.18
N LEU A 224 1.64 -10.50 18.96
CA LEU A 224 1.37 -10.63 20.39
C LEU A 224 1.82 -9.41 21.19
N GLN A 225 2.96 -8.81 20.85
CA GLN A 225 3.43 -7.58 21.49
C GLN A 225 2.47 -6.41 21.22
N VAL A 226 2.10 -6.19 19.96
CA VAL A 226 1.17 -5.14 19.55
C VAL A 226 -0.19 -5.35 20.23
N LEU A 227 -0.69 -6.59 20.26
CA LEU A 227 -1.92 -6.92 20.97
C LEU A 227 -1.82 -6.64 22.47
N HIS A 228 -0.74 -7.07 23.13
CA HIS A 228 -0.51 -6.80 24.55
C HIS A 228 -0.51 -5.30 24.84
N ASP A 229 0.31 -4.52 24.10
CA ASP A 229 0.44 -3.08 24.27
C ASP A 229 -0.88 -2.34 24.01
N SER A 230 -1.64 -2.79 23.01
CA SER A 230 -2.92 -2.19 22.63
C SER A 230 -3.99 -2.28 23.73
N LEU A 231 -3.85 -3.24 24.65
CA LEU A 231 -4.76 -3.44 25.78
C LEU A 231 -4.33 -2.69 27.04
N GLN A 232 -3.10 -2.16 27.10
CA GLN A 232 -2.59 -1.51 28.31
C GLN A 232 -3.09 -0.06 28.41
N PRO A 233 -3.69 0.34 29.54
CA PRO A 233 -3.92 1.75 29.89
C PRO A 233 -2.58 2.50 29.99
N ARG A 234 -2.26 3.41 29.06
CA ARG A 234 -1.06 4.25 29.22
C ARG A 234 -1.34 5.43 30.15
N HIS A 235 -0.34 5.79 30.97
CA HIS A 235 -0.34 7.03 31.72
C HIS A 235 0.40 8.10 30.90
N ARG A 236 -0.32 9.12 30.38
CA ARG A 236 0.33 10.40 30.04
C ARG A 236 1.06 10.88 31.30
N SER A 237 2.37 11.04 31.23
CA SER A 237 3.17 11.66 32.30
C SER A 237 2.73 13.12 32.39
N ALA A 238 1.98 13.46 33.44
CA ALA A 238 1.73 14.86 33.76
C ALA A 238 3.09 15.52 34.03
N SER A 239 3.30 16.73 33.52
CA SER A 239 4.47 17.52 33.92
C SER A 239 4.42 17.77 35.44
N LYS A 240 5.56 17.97 36.09
CA LYS A 240 5.61 18.27 37.54
C LYS A 240 4.77 19.51 37.91
N ASP A 241 4.61 20.42 36.96
CA ASP A 241 3.81 21.64 37.11
C ASP A 241 2.30 21.38 36.98
N GLU A 242 1.88 20.42 36.16
CA GLU A 242 0.47 20.00 36.06
C GLU A 242 0.02 19.16 37.28
N ALA A 243 0.93 18.35 37.84
CA ALA A 243 0.62 17.51 38.99
C ALA A 243 0.45 18.29 40.30
N SER A 244 1.07 19.46 40.41
CA SER A 244 1.02 20.32 41.61
C SER A 244 -0.21 21.23 41.68
N GLN A 245 -0.97 21.37 40.59
CA GLN A 245 -2.20 22.18 40.53
C GLN A 245 -3.49 21.36 40.46
N MET A 246 -3.42 20.04 40.32
CA MET A 246 -4.59 19.20 40.06
C MET A 246 -5.24 18.70 41.34
N SER A 247 -6.56 18.86 41.47
CA SER A 247 -7.29 18.37 42.64
C SER A 247 -7.31 16.83 42.69
N LYS A 248 -7.44 16.26 43.89
CA LYS A 248 -7.54 14.80 44.08
C LYS A 248 -8.69 14.17 43.28
N ALA A 249 -9.79 14.90 43.09
CA ALA A 249 -10.94 14.45 42.30
C ALA A 249 -10.66 14.48 40.79
N GLU A 250 -9.98 15.51 40.28
CA GLU A 250 -9.52 15.55 38.88
C GLU A 250 -8.45 14.49 38.60
N TRP A 251 -7.57 14.21 39.56
CA TRP A 251 -6.58 13.14 39.47
C TRP A 251 -7.26 11.76 39.33
N GLU A 252 -8.25 11.46 40.19
CA GLU A 252 -8.99 10.19 40.13
C GLU A 252 -9.88 10.08 38.88
N ARG A 253 -10.45 11.19 38.40
CA ARG A 253 -11.19 11.24 37.11
C ARG A 253 -10.26 10.99 35.92
N LYS A 254 -9.10 11.65 35.87
CA LYS A 254 -8.07 11.48 34.82
C LYS A 254 -7.37 10.12 34.88
N LYS A 255 -7.49 9.39 35.99
CA LYS A 255 -7.07 8.00 36.17
C LYS A 255 -8.12 7.01 35.67
N SER A 256 -9.41 7.33 35.76
CA SER A 256 -10.51 6.54 35.18
C SER A 256 -10.69 6.74 33.67
N ASP A 257 -10.40 7.94 33.13
CA ASP A 257 -10.55 8.24 31.70
C ASP A 257 -9.41 7.69 30.80
N LYS A 258 -8.46 6.93 31.35
CA LYS A 258 -7.25 6.51 30.61
C LYS A 258 -7.37 5.12 30.01
N ALA A 259 -7.95 5.04 28.81
CA ALA A 259 -7.73 3.93 27.88
C ALA A 259 -7.00 4.46 26.65
N ILE A 260 -5.67 4.60 26.74
CA ILE A 260 -4.79 5.05 25.64
C ILE A 260 -4.45 3.89 24.66
N GLY A 261 -5.06 2.73 24.89
CA GLY A 261 -5.02 1.59 23.98
C GLY A 261 -5.95 1.75 22.77
N TYR A 262 -5.84 0.82 21.83
CA TYR A 262 -6.76 0.71 20.70
C TYR A 262 -7.19 -0.73 20.50
N SER A 263 -8.32 -0.95 19.82
CA SER A 263 -8.82 -2.29 19.54
C SER A 263 -7.97 -2.97 18.45
N PHE A 264 -7.12 -3.93 18.82
CA PHE A 264 -6.20 -4.62 17.90
C PHE A 264 -6.85 -5.07 16.59
N ALA A 265 -7.92 -5.86 16.64
CA ALA A 265 -8.54 -6.37 15.41
C ALA A 265 -9.22 -5.27 14.58
N ILE A 266 -9.96 -4.34 15.20
CA ILE A 266 -10.56 -3.20 14.48
C ILE A 266 -9.50 -2.33 13.80
N VAL A 267 -8.41 -2.01 14.51
CA VAL A 267 -7.31 -1.24 13.94
C VAL A 267 -6.62 -2.03 12.84
N GLY A 268 -6.39 -3.33 13.01
CA GLY A 268 -5.87 -4.18 11.95
C GLY A 268 -6.73 -4.14 10.69
N ILE A 269 -8.05 -4.35 10.79
CA ILE A 269 -8.98 -4.22 9.65
C ILE A 269 -8.89 -2.84 8.99
N ASN A 270 -8.74 -1.79 9.79
CA ASN A 270 -8.62 -0.43 9.31
C ASN A 270 -7.26 -0.14 8.63
N ILE A 271 -6.19 -0.79 9.07
CA ILE A 271 -4.87 -0.77 8.40
C ILE A 271 -4.91 -1.61 7.11
N THR A 272 -5.68 -2.69 7.05
CA THR A 272 -5.96 -3.41 5.79
C THR A 272 -6.62 -2.47 4.77
N GLU A 273 -7.56 -1.63 5.19
CA GLU A 273 -8.15 -0.59 4.30
C GLU A 273 -7.11 0.43 3.84
N LEU A 274 -6.20 0.85 4.72
CA LEU A 274 -5.10 1.75 4.35
C LEU A 274 -4.19 1.10 3.30
N ALA A 275 -3.77 -0.15 3.52
CA ALA A 275 -2.94 -0.92 2.58
C ALA A 275 -3.64 -1.07 1.21
N TYR A 276 -4.94 -1.40 1.23
CA TYR A 276 -5.77 -1.48 0.03
C TYR A 276 -5.84 -0.14 -0.71
N SER A 277 -6.05 0.97 -0.01
CA SER A 277 -6.09 2.31 -0.60
C SER A 277 -4.76 2.68 -1.27
N LEU A 278 -3.63 2.36 -0.63
CA LEU A 278 -2.30 2.53 -1.22
C LEU A 278 -2.08 1.62 -2.45
N LEU A 279 -2.67 0.42 -2.46
CA LEU A 279 -2.64 -0.49 -3.61
C LEU A 279 -3.47 0.07 -4.77
N VAL A 280 -4.74 0.41 -4.58
CA VAL A 280 -5.61 0.85 -5.68
C VAL A 280 -5.19 2.20 -6.24
N SER A 281 -4.67 3.11 -5.41
CA SER A 281 -4.16 4.41 -5.86
C SER A 281 -2.86 4.33 -6.68
N GLY A 282 -2.19 3.17 -6.76
CA GLY A 282 -0.90 3.05 -7.42
C GLY A 282 0.30 3.37 -6.53
N ALA A 283 0.10 3.88 -5.31
CA ALA A 283 1.19 4.29 -4.42
C ALA A 283 2.12 3.13 -4.04
N LEU A 284 1.56 1.92 -3.82
CA LEU A 284 2.36 0.73 -3.52
C LEU A 284 3.22 0.23 -4.68
N LYS A 285 3.07 0.73 -5.91
CA LYS A 285 3.96 0.33 -7.01
C LYS A 285 5.42 0.57 -6.68
N THR A 286 5.73 1.68 -6.01
CA THR A 286 7.09 1.99 -5.58
C THR A 286 7.65 0.89 -4.69
N HIS A 287 6.90 0.49 -3.67
CA HIS A 287 7.34 -0.58 -2.76
C HIS A 287 7.39 -1.93 -3.46
N LEU A 288 6.29 -2.35 -4.10
CA LEU A 288 6.14 -3.69 -4.66
C LEU A 288 7.13 -3.97 -5.80
N TYR A 289 7.41 -2.99 -6.66
CA TYR A 289 8.44 -3.16 -7.69
C TYR A 289 9.86 -3.20 -7.14
N ASN A 290 10.10 -2.76 -5.90
CA ASN A 290 11.41 -2.85 -5.25
C ASN A 290 11.59 -4.16 -4.48
N VAL A 291 10.51 -4.77 -3.96
CA VAL A 291 10.60 -5.99 -3.13
C VAL A 291 10.18 -7.28 -3.85
N ALA A 292 9.46 -7.18 -4.96
CA ALA A 292 9.04 -8.32 -5.78
C ALA A 292 9.71 -8.25 -7.16
N PRO A 293 10.99 -8.64 -7.30
CA PRO A 293 11.72 -8.59 -8.57
C PRO A 293 11.12 -9.51 -9.65
N GLU A 294 10.45 -10.59 -9.23
CA GLU A 294 9.73 -11.50 -10.11
C GLU A 294 8.33 -10.95 -10.44
N MET A 295 7.39 -11.10 -9.50
CA MET A 295 6.00 -10.71 -9.69
C MET A 295 5.33 -10.39 -8.35
N PRO A 296 4.75 -9.18 -8.17
CA PRO A 296 3.91 -8.88 -7.01
C PRO A 296 2.72 -9.84 -6.90
N ASN A 297 2.43 -10.32 -5.70
CA ASN A 297 1.36 -11.26 -5.38
C ASN A 297 0.79 -11.00 -3.97
N LEU A 298 -0.22 -11.79 -3.55
CA LEU A 298 -0.92 -11.59 -2.29
C LEU A 298 -0.01 -11.62 -1.05
N VAL A 299 1.04 -12.44 -1.05
CA VAL A 299 2.00 -12.53 0.05
C VAL A 299 2.70 -11.19 0.27
N HIS A 300 3.10 -10.50 -0.80
CA HIS A 300 3.72 -9.17 -0.70
C HIS A 300 2.76 -8.12 -0.12
N PHE A 301 1.47 -8.22 -0.43
CA PHE A 301 0.45 -7.35 0.17
C PHE A 301 0.28 -7.62 1.66
N GLN A 302 0.25 -8.89 2.08
CA GLN A 302 0.17 -9.29 3.48
C GLN A 302 1.42 -8.88 4.27
N GLN A 303 2.62 -8.99 3.68
CA GLN A 303 3.87 -8.47 4.27
C GLN A 303 3.84 -6.95 4.41
N THR A 304 3.29 -6.23 3.42
CA THR A 304 3.07 -4.77 3.51
C THR A 304 2.13 -4.45 4.68
N PHE A 305 1.06 -5.23 4.86
CA PHE A 305 0.16 -5.09 6.00
C PHE A 305 0.90 -5.26 7.34
N CYS A 306 1.72 -6.31 7.50
CA CYS A 306 2.50 -6.53 8.73
C CYS A 306 3.40 -5.33 9.06
N TYR A 307 4.09 -4.78 8.06
CA TYR A 307 4.89 -3.56 8.22
C TYR A 307 4.03 -2.38 8.67
N LEU A 308 2.92 -2.12 7.96
CA LEU A 308 2.04 -0.99 8.26
C LEU A 308 1.43 -1.09 9.65
N MET A 309 1.07 -2.28 10.11
CA MET A 309 0.53 -2.50 11.46
C MET A 309 1.56 -2.18 12.53
N GLN A 310 2.81 -2.63 12.37
CA GLN A 310 3.90 -2.35 13.31
C GLN A 310 4.29 -0.86 13.32
N GLU A 311 4.42 -0.25 12.14
CA GLU A 311 4.73 1.17 12.03
C GLU A 311 3.60 2.05 12.55
N PHE A 312 2.34 1.67 12.32
CA PHE A 312 1.21 2.37 12.88
C PHE A 312 1.19 2.26 14.40
N HIS A 313 1.46 1.08 14.96
CA HIS A 313 1.57 0.89 16.42
C HIS A 313 2.63 1.82 17.02
N ARG A 314 3.84 1.85 16.44
CA ARG A 314 4.90 2.76 16.88
C ARG A 314 4.48 4.22 16.75
N PHE A 315 3.86 4.58 15.62
CA PHE A 315 3.39 5.93 15.37
C PHE A 315 2.28 6.37 16.34
N TRP A 316 1.34 5.48 16.66
CA TRP A 316 0.31 5.71 17.67
C TRP A 316 0.92 6.01 19.04
N ILE A 317 1.93 5.22 19.42
CA ILE A 317 2.65 5.38 20.68
C ILE A 317 3.41 6.71 20.73
N GLU A 318 4.05 7.11 19.62
CA GLU A 318 4.80 8.36 19.48
C GLU A 318 3.88 9.60 19.50
N GLU A 319 2.71 9.52 18.87
CA GLU A 319 1.75 10.63 18.82
C GLU A 319 1.04 10.87 20.16
N ASP A 320 1.04 9.88 21.06
CA ASP A 320 0.45 9.94 22.41
C ASP A 320 -0.94 10.62 22.43
N PRO A 321 -1.92 10.12 21.65
CA PRO A 321 -3.24 10.73 21.56
C PRO A 321 -3.94 10.74 22.91
N CYS A 322 -4.79 11.75 23.13
CA CYS A 322 -5.47 11.91 24.41
C CYS A 322 -6.46 10.77 24.68
N ASP A 323 -7.10 10.25 23.63
CA ASP A 323 -8.05 9.15 23.67
C ASP A 323 -8.23 8.52 22.27
N ILE A 324 -9.04 7.46 22.22
CA ILE A 324 -9.37 6.73 20.99
C ILE A 324 -10.14 7.57 19.95
N MET A 325 -10.79 8.67 20.34
CA MET A 325 -11.53 9.53 19.40
C MET A 325 -10.60 10.27 18.43
N GLU A 326 -9.31 10.39 18.78
CA GLU A 326 -8.29 10.94 17.89
C GLU A 326 -7.82 9.94 16.81
N PHE A 327 -8.32 8.70 16.83
CA PHE A 327 -7.90 7.62 15.92
C PHE A 327 -7.86 8.05 14.46
N ASN A 328 -8.98 8.58 13.94
CA ASN A 328 -9.07 8.97 12.54
C ASN A 328 -8.05 10.08 12.18
N ARG A 329 -7.77 11.00 13.10
CA ARG A 329 -6.79 12.07 12.89
C ARG A 329 -5.38 11.52 12.82
N VAL A 330 -5.00 10.66 13.78
CA VAL A 330 -3.67 10.03 13.85
C VAL A 330 -3.45 9.13 12.64
N ARG A 331 -4.45 8.31 12.30
CA ARG A 331 -4.43 7.44 11.12
C ARG A 331 -4.24 8.21 9.82
N GLU A 332 -4.95 9.33 9.63
CA GLU A 332 -4.79 10.14 8.41
C GLU A 332 -3.39 10.78 8.33
N ARG A 333 -2.81 11.18 9.47
CA ARG A 333 -1.42 11.64 9.51
C ARG A 333 -0.44 10.52 9.16
N PHE A 334 -0.66 9.31 9.67
CA PHE A 334 0.13 8.13 9.32
C PHE A 334 0.04 7.83 7.83
N HIS A 335 -1.18 7.81 7.26
CA HIS A 335 -1.40 7.60 5.83
C HIS A 335 -0.61 8.60 4.98
N LYS A 336 -0.67 9.90 5.30
CA LYS A 336 0.12 10.95 4.63
C LYS A 336 1.63 10.77 4.81
N ARG A 337 2.10 10.25 5.94
CA ARG A 337 3.52 9.92 6.17
C ARG A 337 3.96 8.79 5.22
N VAL A 338 3.21 7.70 5.15
CA VAL A 338 3.50 6.56 4.27
C VAL A 338 3.46 6.98 2.79
N GLN A 339 2.43 7.72 2.38
CA GLN A 339 2.34 8.24 1.01
C GLN A 339 3.55 9.12 0.63
N ARG A 340 4.06 9.94 1.56
CA ARG A 340 5.26 10.76 1.30
C ARG A 340 6.51 9.89 1.13
N GLN A 341 6.68 8.85 1.95
CA GLN A 341 7.80 7.91 1.80
C GLN A 341 7.78 7.22 0.44
N LEU A 342 6.61 6.75 -0.01
CA LEU A 342 6.41 6.07 -1.30
C LEU A 342 6.64 6.95 -2.54
N ARG A 343 6.85 8.27 -2.38
CA ARG A 343 7.29 9.14 -3.48
C ARG A 343 8.77 8.98 -3.81
N ASN A 344 9.58 8.48 -2.88
CA ASN A 344 10.96 8.14 -3.16
C ASN A 344 10.99 6.83 -3.97
N PRO A 345 11.47 6.83 -5.22
CA PRO A 345 11.43 5.64 -6.08
C PRO A 345 12.26 4.47 -5.55
N ASP A 346 13.16 4.70 -4.60
CA ASP A 346 14.01 3.68 -3.99
C ASP A 346 13.41 3.16 -2.66
N MET A 347 12.17 3.56 -2.33
CA MET A 347 11.49 3.18 -1.09
C MET A 347 11.04 1.72 -1.09
N ALA A 348 11.32 1.03 0.01
CA ALA A 348 10.76 -0.27 0.34
C ALA A 348 10.24 -0.25 1.79
N LEU A 349 8.96 -0.59 1.98
CA LEU A 349 8.29 -0.67 3.27
C LEU A 349 8.62 -2.01 3.94
N CYS A 350 9.87 -2.20 4.34
CA CYS A 350 10.32 -3.43 4.99
C CYS A 350 10.37 -3.23 6.51
N PRO A 351 9.92 -4.19 7.32
CA PRO A 351 10.22 -4.21 8.75
C PRO A 351 11.74 -4.11 8.94
N HIS A 352 12.19 -3.43 9.98
CA HIS A 352 13.57 -3.59 10.45
C HIS A 352 13.68 -5.01 11.01
N PHE A 353 13.85 -6.00 10.14
CA PHE A 353 14.22 -7.33 10.56
C PHE A 353 15.64 -7.24 11.16
N PRO A 354 15.88 -7.78 12.36
CA PRO A 354 17.25 -8.08 12.75
C PRO A 354 17.88 -8.92 11.64
N ALA A 355 19.16 -8.67 11.33
CA ALA A 355 19.86 -9.25 10.19
C ALA A 355 19.77 -10.80 10.10
N SER A 356 19.38 -11.48 11.19
CA SER A 356 19.16 -12.92 11.27
C SER A 356 17.99 -13.45 10.44
N HIS A 357 17.01 -12.64 10.04
CA HIS A 357 15.81 -13.10 9.31
C HIS A 357 15.86 -12.86 7.78
N LEU A 358 16.96 -12.31 7.25
CA LEU A 358 17.15 -12.07 5.81
C LEU A 358 17.18 -13.35 4.95
N HIS A 359 17.30 -14.53 5.56
CA HIS A 359 17.27 -15.81 4.84
C HIS A 359 15.89 -16.24 4.36
N LEU A 360 14.80 -15.59 4.79
CA LEU A 360 13.43 -15.89 4.35
C LEU A 360 12.94 -15.02 3.18
N VAL A 361 13.76 -14.06 2.71
CA VAL A 361 13.41 -13.16 1.60
C VAL A 361 14.10 -13.58 0.29
N ASN A 362 14.94 -14.61 0.31
CA ASN A 362 15.53 -15.22 -0.87
C ASN A 362 15.17 -16.71 -0.92
N LEU A 363 13.95 -17.04 -1.34
CA LEU A 363 13.61 -18.30 -2.00
C LEU A 363 12.46 -18.05 -2.97
#